data_AF-A0A937AJA4-F1
#
_entry.id   AF-A0A937AJA4-F1
#
_cell.length_a   1.000
_cell.length_b   1.000
_cell.length_c   1.000
_cell.angle_alpha   90.00
_cell.angle_beta   90.00
_cell.angle_gamma   90.00
#
_symmetry.space_group_name_H-M   'P 1'
#
loop_
_entity.id
_entity.type
_entity.pdbx_description
1 polymer ?
#
loop_
_entity_poly.entity_id
_entity_poly.type
_entity_poly.pdbx_seq_one_letter_code
_entity_poly.pdbx_strand_id
1 'polypeptide(L)'
;MTTMPIPKPTPLSTMPVPPIPPELIPKPMPLGVCVFADGDVANLAVVLKRTYSFKHNTRATVHDKQLPLSLSNVPHDPLSKGQVGSYKEVPEIVGNRPGTDIIVRAHARPASPMTSMRVGVRVGSLNHEAEVIGDRNADLVQGKLVFSPAKPFESMPLRWELAYGGEDQIFKADLGNQIAKHMNSEQLRKTFAFAQDLKKPIPPIAYPRNRVGSGYCLTTDVKLAAGRALPNIERVNDRLTPERFICSDPARWHQQPLPIGFDFMSVFEFPRTAMMGLPPICDAPLDSLAEVTRGFVPAGYCKGNFLTAERNAQPGLIHPLLGRCAPLGLRSETLLGDETITLTGMHPAHEQLAVVLPRQRVQFSIPVREKFIEAFGDLAQVFIDVDQSLLTLIWIARTPLQRALQPGDDAKILEGTKWRTLDDSGAGPQAGPMSSGGRAAS
;
A
#
# COMPACT_ATOMS: atom_id res chain seq x y z
N MET A 1 44.54 -5.84 37.68
CA MET A 1 43.18 -5.25 37.61
C MET A 1 42.34 -6.14 36.72
N THR A 2 41.42 -6.90 37.31
CA THR A 2 40.46 -7.76 36.60
C THR A 2 39.58 -6.86 35.76
N THR A 3 39.66 -7.00 34.44
CA THR A 3 38.84 -6.26 33.48
C THR A 3 37.38 -6.66 33.71
N MET A 4 36.59 -5.79 34.36
CA MET A 4 35.17 -6.06 34.55
C MET A 4 34.53 -6.25 33.15
N PRO A 5 33.84 -7.37 32.91
CA PRO A 5 33.23 -7.62 31.61
C PRO A 5 32.18 -6.54 31.35
N ILE A 6 32.40 -5.76 30.28
CA ILE A 6 31.55 -4.62 29.98
C ILE A 6 30.17 -5.16 29.50
N PRO A 7 29.03 -4.79 30.14
CA PRO A 7 27.72 -5.42 29.87
C PRO A 7 27.28 -5.24 28.41
N LYS A 8 26.84 -6.28 27.70
CA LYS A 8 26.38 -6.15 26.31
C LYS A 8 25.13 -5.24 26.25
N PRO A 9 25.10 -4.21 25.39
CA PRO A 9 23.93 -3.34 25.29
C PRO A 9 22.74 -4.08 24.65
N THR A 10 21.55 -3.87 25.20
CA THR A 10 20.28 -4.40 24.69
C THR A 10 19.75 -3.50 23.57
N PRO A 11 19.43 -4.02 22.37
CA PRO A 11 18.87 -3.21 21.28
C PRO A 11 17.54 -2.55 21.69
N LEU A 12 17.30 -1.30 21.27
CA LEU A 12 16.07 -0.57 21.62
C LEU A 12 14.82 -1.29 21.09
N SER A 13 14.95 -1.91 19.92
CA SER A 13 13.94 -2.77 19.30
C SER A 13 13.56 -4.00 20.12
N THR A 14 14.38 -4.41 21.09
CA THR A 14 14.09 -5.54 22.00
C THR A 14 13.58 -5.10 23.37
N MET A 15 13.51 -3.78 23.63
CA MET A 15 12.89 -3.28 24.84
C MET A 15 11.37 -3.44 24.75
N PRO A 16 10.70 -3.94 25.80
CA PRO A 16 9.26 -4.09 25.79
C PRO A 16 8.62 -2.71 25.66
N VAL A 17 7.83 -2.52 24.61
CA VAL A 17 6.94 -1.36 24.49
C VAL A 17 5.87 -1.51 25.57
N PRO A 18 5.59 -0.46 26.38
CA PRO A 18 4.51 -0.54 27.36
C PRO A 18 3.22 -0.99 26.66
N PRO A 19 2.49 -2.00 27.19
CA PRO A 19 1.23 -2.39 26.59
C PRO A 19 0.27 -1.20 26.62
N ILE A 20 -0.47 -1.01 25.54
CA ILE A 20 -1.55 -0.01 25.51
C ILE A 20 -2.56 -0.44 26.59
N PRO A 21 -2.95 0.46 27.52
CA PRO A 21 -3.97 0.15 28.51
C PRO A 21 -5.23 -0.43 27.84
N PRO A 22 -5.83 -1.51 28.35
CA PRO A 22 -6.98 -2.18 27.72
C PRO A 22 -8.14 -1.24 27.38
N GLU A 23 -8.37 -0.23 28.21
CA GLU A 23 -9.39 0.81 28.02
C GLU A 23 -9.12 1.75 26.83
N LEU A 24 -7.87 1.83 26.36
CA LEU A 24 -7.47 2.58 25.16
C LEU A 24 -7.42 1.70 23.90
N ILE A 25 -7.62 0.38 24.03
CA ILE A 25 -7.71 -0.53 22.89
C ILE A 25 -9.11 -0.35 22.27
N PRO A 26 -9.22 0.12 21.01
CA PRO A 26 -10.53 0.32 20.41
C PRO A 26 -11.24 -1.04 20.21
N LYS A 27 -12.53 -1.08 20.51
CA LYS A 27 -13.35 -2.29 20.29
C LYS A 27 -13.44 -2.59 18.79
N PRO A 28 -13.35 -3.86 18.35
CA PRO A 28 -13.52 -4.21 16.95
C PRO A 28 -14.93 -3.86 16.48
N MET A 29 -15.07 -2.92 15.55
CA MET A 29 -16.35 -2.50 15.01
C MET A 29 -16.27 -2.30 13.49
N PRO A 30 -17.38 -2.50 12.76
CA PRO A 30 -17.45 -2.19 11.34
C PRO A 30 -17.54 -0.68 11.07
N LEU A 31 -17.74 0.15 12.10
CA LEU A 31 -17.88 1.59 12.03
C LEU A 31 -16.69 2.26 12.73
N GLY A 32 -16.18 3.35 12.15
CA GLY A 32 -15.08 4.15 12.70
C GLY A 32 -15.29 5.64 12.46
N VAL A 33 -14.69 6.47 13.31
CA VAL A 33 -14.75 7.92 13.23
C VAL A 33 -13.33 8.48 13.27
N CYS A 34 -13.04 9.47 12.44
CA CYS A 34 -11.82 10.26 12.57
C CYS A 34 -12.04 11.70 12.13
N VAL A 35 -11.17 12.59 12.60
CA VAL A 35 -11.06 13.96 12.11
C VAL A 35 -9.80 14.09 11.27
N PHE A 36 -9.91 14.77 10.14
CA PHE A 36 -8.77 15.07 9.29
C PHE A 36 -8.85 16.51 8.80
N ALA A 37 -7.71 17.08 8.40
CA ALA A 37 -7.65 18.40 7.79
C ALA A 37 -7.66 18.28 6.26
N ASP A 38 -8.42 19.15 5.61
CA ASP A 38 -8.32 19.42 4.17
C ASP A 38 -8.13 20.92 3.98
N GLY A 39 -6.88 21.32 3.72
CA GLY A 39 -6.45 22.71 3.90
C GLY A 39 -6.69 23.19 5.33
N ASP A 40 -7.35 24.33 5.48
CA ASP A 40 -7.71 24.92 6.79
C ASP A 40 -9.03 24.37 7.36
N VAL A 41 -9.72 23.48 6.64
CA VAL A 41 -11.02 22.95 7.05
C VAL A 41 -10.82 21.62 7.77
N ALA A 42 -11.22 21.58 9.04
CA ALA A 42 -11.35 20.31 9.76
C ALA A 42 -12.59 19.57 9.24
N ASN A 43 -12.45 18.28 8.96
CA ASN A 43 -13.52 17.42 8.46
C ASN A 43 -13.70 16.22 9.39
N LEU A 44 -14.95 15.90 9.67
CA LEU A 44 -15.35 14.64 10.29
C LEU A 44 -15.53 13.59 9.19
N ALA A 45 -14.91 12.44 9.35
CA ALA A 45 -15.17 11.26 8.55
C ALA A 45 -15.78 10.15 9.39
N VAL A 46 -16.81 9.53 8.84
CA VAL A 46 -17.40 8.28 9.34
C VAL A 46 -17.13 7.20 8.31
N VAL A 47 -16.51 6.11 8.76
CA VAL A 47 -16.06 4.98 7.93
C VAL A 47 -16.90 3.76 8.26
N LEU A 48 -17.50 3.12 7.26
CA LEU A 48 -18.23 1.85 7.39
C LEU A 48 -17.58 0.78 6.54
N LYS A 49 -17.29 -0.38 7.14
CA LYS A 49 -16.90 -1.61 6.46
C LYS A 49 -18.05 -2.59 6.42
N ARG A 50 -18.29 -3.21 5.27
CA ARG A 50 -19.17 -4.39 5.16
C ARG A 50 -18.50 -5.53 4.42
N THR A 51 -18.80 -6.75 4.84
CA THR A 51 -18.29 -8.00 4.28
C THR A 51 -19.40 -8.70 3.48
N TYR A 52 -19.02 -9.25 2.33
CA TYR A 52 -19.88 -9.93 1.37
C TYR A 52 -19.22 -11.26 0.94
N SER A 53 -20.05 -12.26 0.64
CA SER A 53 -19.65 -13.39 -0.19
C SER A 53 -19.78 -13.01 -1.65
N PHE A 54 -18.91 -13.53 -2.50
CA PHE A 54 -19.08 -13.43 -3.95
C PHE A 54 -18.93 -14.79 -4.63
N LYS A 55 -19.51 -14.91 -5.82
CA LYS A 55 -19.34 -16.04 -6.74
C LYS A 55 -19.14 -15.49 -8.15
N HIS A 56 -18.53 -16.29 -9.01
CA HIS A 56 -18.32 -15.92 -10.41
C HIS A 56 -19.61 -15.42 -11.06
N ASN A 57 -19.54 -14.23 -11.65
CA ASN A 57 -20.61 -13.61 -12.43
C ASN A 57 -21.96 -13.48 -11.70
N THR A 58 -21.92 -13.41 -10.37
CA THR A 58 -23.10 -13.24 -9.52
C THR A 58 -22.89 -12.05 -8.61
N ARG A 59 -23.95 -11.26 -8.40
CA ARG A 59 -23.95 -10.15 -7.46
C ARG A 59 -23.51 -10.62 -6.07
N ALA A 60 -22.55 -9.93 -5.48
CA ALA A 60 -22.11 -10.20 -4.12
C ALA A 60 -23.26 -10.01 -3.11
N THR A 61 -23.34 -10.91 -2.13
CA THR A 61 -24.37 -10.93 -1.10
C THR A 61 -23.76 -10.70 0.27
N VAL A 62 -24.47 -10.05 1.19
CA VAL A 62 -23.96 -9.78 2.54
C VAL A 62 -23.54 -11.10 3.20
N HIS A 63 -22.34 -11.10 3.79
CA HIS A 63 -21.80 -12.26 4.49
C HIS A 63 -22.35 -12.33 5.92
N ASP A 64 -22.64 -13.53 6.42
CA ASP A 64 -23.20 -13.72 7.77
C ASP A 64 -22.28 -13.18 8.87
N LYS A 65 -20.97 -13.34 8.68
CA LYS A 65 -19.93 -12.79 9.56
C LYS A 65 -19.37 -11.49 8.98
N GLN A 66 -19.51 -10.40 9.73
CA GLN A 66 -18.91 -9.11 9.38
C GLN A 66 -17.52 -8.98 10.00
N LEU A 67 -16.52 -8.61 9.19
CA LEU A 67 -15.18 -8.31 9.66
C LEU A 67 -15.11 -6.88 10.20
N PRO A 68 -14.39 -6.64 11.32
CA PRO A 68 -14.20 -5.29 11.85
C PRO A 68 -13.25 -4.48 10.96
N LEU A 69 -13.23 -3.17 11.18
CA LEU A 69 -12.19 -2.29 10.65
C LEU A 69 -10.82 -2.68 11.21
N SER A 70 -9.81 -2.75 10.35
CA SER A 70 -8.42 -2.95 10.74
C SER A 70 -7.84 -1.64 11.29
N LEU A 71 -7.17 -1.72 12.44
CA LEU A 71 -6.66 -0.56 13.18
C LEU A 71 -5.13 -0.48 13.19
N SER A 72 -4.47 -1.55 12.78
CA SER A 72 -3.02 -1.68 12.81
C SER A 72 -2.52 -2.23 11.48
N ASN A 73 -1.22 -2.05 11.24
CA ASN A 73 -0.56 -2.73 10.15
C ASN A 73 -0.26 -4.17 10.60
N VAL A 74 -0.84 -5.15 9.92
CA VAL A 74 -0.58 -6.58 10.18
C VAL A 74 0.18 -7.13 9.00
N PRO A 75 1.42 -7.60 9.18
CA PRO A 75 2.16 -8.25 8.11
C PRO A 75 1.55 -9.63 7.81
N HIS A 76 1.72 -10.06 6.57
CA HIS A 76 1.62 -11.48 6.25
C HIS A 76 2.72 -12.27 6.96
N ASP A 77 2.52 -13.59 7.07
CA ASP A 77 3.62 -14.48 7.42
C ASP A 77 4.74 -14.37 6.36
N PRO A 78 6.02 -14.39 6.77
CA PRO A 78 7.13 -14.35 5.84
C PRO A 78 7.09 -15.52 4.84
N LEU A 79 7.34 -15.24 3.56
CA LEU A 79 7.51 -16.30 2.54
C LEU A 79 8.81 -17.08 2.72
N SER A 80 9.82 -16.45 3.31
CA SER A 80 11.12 -17.04 3.56
C SER A 80 11.67 -16.63 4.92
N LYS A 81 12.55 -17.47 5.49
CA LYS A 81 13.14 -17.23 6.80
C LYS A 81 13.99 -15.96 6.78
N GLY A 82 13.72 -15.03 7.70
CA GLY A 82 14.46 -13.77 7.84
C GLY A 82 13.92 -12.61 6.99
N GLN A 83 12.86 -12.84 6.20
CA GLN A 83 12.13 -11.78 5.51
C GLN A 83 11.00 -11.22 6.39
N VAL A 84 10.65 -9.95 6.20
CA VAL A 84 9.45 -9.35 6.80
C VAL A 84 8.32 -9.39 5.77
N GLY A 85 7.13 -9.82 6.19
CA GLY A 85 5.96 -9.84 5.32
C GLY A 85 5.46 -8.43 4.98
N SER A 86 5.02 -8.21 3.75
CA SER A 86 4.19 -7.08 3.34
C SER A 86 2.88 -7.09 4.12
N TYR A 87 2.21 -5.95 4.19
CA TYR A 87 0.99 -5.84 4.98
C TYR A 87 -0.18 -6.58 4.34
N LYS A 88 -0.86 -7.41 5.13
CA LYS A 88 -2.16 -8.01 4.81
C LYS A 88 -3.33 -7.20 5.37
N GLU A 89 -3.06 -6.32 6.32
CA GLU A 89 -4.02 -5.36 6.83
C GLU A 89 -3.29 -4.04 7.08
N VAL A 90 -3.99 -2.94 6.82
CA VAL A 90 -3.54 -1.58 7.12
C VAL A 90 -4.63 -0.86 7.90
N PRO A 91 -4.34 0.23 8.63
CA PRO A 91 -5.36 1.05 9.25
C PRO A 91 -6.41 1.54 8.23
N GLU A 92 -7.68 1.24 8.50
CA GLU A 92 -8.81 1.53 7.61
C GLU A 92 -9.56 2.82 7.98
N ILE A 93 -9.38 3.32 9.20
CA ILE A 93 -9.97 4.60 9.65
C ILE A 93 -9.12 5.77 9.12
N VAL A 94 -9.32 6.09 7.84
CA VAL A 94 -8.62 7.18 7.14
C VAL A 94 -9.64 8.08 6.47
N GLY A 95 -9.75 9.33 6.94
CA GLY A 95 -10.80 10.23 6.49
C GLY A 95 -10.63 10.71 5.05
N ASN A 96 -9.42 11.11 4.65
CA ASN A 96 -9.15 11.56 3.29
C ASN A 96 -8.67 10.39 2.42
N ARG A 97 -9.54 9.87 1.57
CA ARG A 97 -9.25 8.81 0.59
C ARG A 97 -10.08 9.08 -0.66
N PRO A 98 -9.56 9.89 -1.61
CA PRO A 98 -10.30 10.25 -2.81
C PRO A 98 -10.27 9.12 -3.83
N GLY A 99 -11.42 8.84 -4.46
CA GLY A 99 -11.61 7.71 -5.38
C GLY A 99 -11.70 6.36 -4.66
N THR A 100 -11.65 5.26 -5.43
CA THR A 100 -11.76 3.90 -4.89
C THR A 100 -10.49 3.11 -5.05
N ASP A 101 -9.95 2.62 -3.94
CA ASP A 101 -8.83 1.68 -3.94
C ASP A 101 -9.33 0.26 -4.21
N ILE A 102 -8.70 -0.44 -5.14
CA ILE A 102 -8.97 -1.85 -5.42
C ILE A 102 -7.78 -2.65 -4.93
N ILE A 103 -7.99 -3.52 -3.96
CA ILE A 103 -6.97 -4.40 -3.40
C ILE A 103 -7.41 -5.84 -3.64
N VAL A 104 -6.51 -6.66 -4.18
CA VAL A 104 -6.78 -8.05 -4.49
C VAL A 104 -5.73 -8.92 -3.84
N ARG A 105 -6.17 -9.77 -2.92
CA ARG A 105 -5.37 -10.87 -2.39
C ARG A 105 -5.71 -12.13 -3.14
N ALA A 106 -4.72 -12.65 -3.87
CA ALA A 106 -4.88 -13.83 -4.69
C ALA A 106 -3.55 -14.53 -4.95
N HIS A 107 -3.63 -15.65 -5.64
CA HIS A 107 -2.51 -16.34 -6.24
C HIS A 107 -2.64 -16.29 -7.77
N ALA A 108 -1.53 -16.29 -8.50
CA ALA A 108 -1.52 -16.72 -9.89
C ALA A 108 -1.83 -18.23 -9.92
N ARG A 109 -2.83 -18.63 -10.72
CA ARG A 109 -3.35 -20.00 -10.79
C ARG A 109 -3.40 -20.47 -12.25
N PRO A 110 -2.29 -20.99 -12.82
CA PRO A 110 -2.32 -21.57 -14.15
C PRO A 110 -3.09 -22.90 -14.16
N ALA A 111 -3.71 -23.26 -15.29
CA ALA A 111 -4.47 -24.52 -15.43
C ALA A 111 -3.59 -25.79 -15.42
N SER A 112 -2.31 -25.64 -15.74
CA SER A 112 -1.26 -26.66 -15.67
C SER A 112 0.06 -25.97 -15.30
N PRO A 113 1.09 -26.69 -14.81
CA PRO A 113 2.38 -26.05 -14.49
C PRO A 113 2.92 -25.21 -15.67
N MET A 114 3.18 -23.92 -15.43
CA MET A 114 3.68 -22.97 -16.43
C MET A 114 4.92 -22.25 -15.92
N THR A 115 5.82 -21.85 -16.83
CA THR A 115 7.01 -21.05 -16.48
C THR A 115 6.70 -19.56 -16.41
N SER A 116 5.66 -19.09 -17.10
CA SER A 116 5.10 -17.74 -16.92
C SER A 116 3.62 -17.69 -17.30
N MET A 117 2.91 -16.69 -16.78
CA MET A 117 1.54 -16.36 -17.17
C MET A 117 1.23 -14.88 -16.88
N ARG A 118 0.18 -14.35 -17.53
CA ARG A 118 -0.36 -13.03 -17.18
C ARG A 118 -1.44 -13.14 -16.11
N VAL A 119 -1.43 -12.18 -15.20
CA VAL A 119 -2.53 -11.93 -14.26
C VAL A 119 -2.94 -10.48 -14.34
N GLY A 120 -4.21 -10.17 -14.03
CA GLY A 120 -4.66 -8.79 -14.07
C GLY A 120 -6.02 -8.52 -13.43
N VAL A 121 -6.28 -7.23 -13.24
CA VAL A 121 -7.54 -6.67 -12.73
C VAL A 121 -8.07 -5.67 -13.74
N ARG A 122 -9.36 -5.78 -14.08
CA ARG A 122 -10.05 -4.84 -14.96
C ARG A 122 -11.36 -4.37 -14.34
N VAL A 123 -11.61 -3.06 -14.38
CA VAL A 123 -12.88 -2.44 -14.02
C VAL A 123 -13.04 -1.10 -14.75
N GLY A 124 -14.14 -0.92 -15.49
CA GLY A 124 -14.29 0.26 -16.35
C GLY A 124 -13.10 0.43 -17.30
N SER A 125 -12.47 1.61 -17.29
CA SER A 125 -11.25 1.91 -18.06
C SER A 125 -9.95 1.46 -17.38
N LEU A 126 -9.99 1.05 -16.12
CA LEU A 126 -8.82 0.59 -15.38
C LEU A 126 -8.41 -0.81 -15.86
N ASN A 127 -7.15 -0.95 -16.27
CA ASN A 127 -6.53 -2.23 -16.62
C ASN A 127 -5.14 -2.32 -15.97
N HIS A 128 -4.98 -3.27 -15.05
CA HIS A 128 -3.74 -3.48 -14.30
C HIS A 128 -3.25 -4.90 -14.48
N GLU A 129 -2.12 -5.08 -15.17
CA GLU A 129 -1.61 -6.39 -15.60
C GLU A 129 -0.15 -6.59 -15.20
N ALA A 130 0.17 -7.80 -14.74
CA ALA A 130 1.51 -8.25 -14.42
C ALA A 130 1.86 -9.54 -15.17
N GLU A 131 3.15 -9.71 -15.49
CA GLU A 131 3.71 -10.99 -15.87
C GLU A 131 4.18 -11.70 -14.60
N VAL A 132 3.68 -12.91 -14.37
CA VAL A 132 4.10 -13.79 -13.29
C VAL A 132 5.03 -14.83 -13.89
N ILE A 133 6.26 -14.90 -13.40
CA ILE A 133 7.34 -15.71 -13.93
C ILE A 133 7.83 -16.63 -12.81
N GLY A 134 8.00 -17.92 -13.11
CA GLY A 134 8.52 -18.88 -12.15
C GLY A 134 9.94 -18.55 -11.67
N ASP A 135 10.41 -19.31 -10.69
CA ASP A 135 11.69 -19.01 -10.02
C ASP A 135 12.86 -18.94 -11.01
N ARG A 136 13.64 -17.87 -10.86
CA ARG A 136 14.86 -17.61 -11.62
C ARG A 136 15.92 -17.05 -10.70
N ASN A 137 17.17 -17.21 -11.12
CA ASN A 137 18.31 -16.57 -10.48
C ASN A 137 19.13 -15.80 -11.52
N ALA A 138 19.85 -14.78 -11.06
CA ALA A 138 20.98 -14.23 -11.79
C ALA A 138 22.12 -15.26 -11.83
N ASP A 139 22.81 -15.38 -12.96
CA ASP A 139 23.91 -16.33 -13.17
C ASP A 139 25.01 -15.69 -14.04
N LEU A 140 26.16 -16.36 -14.14
CA LEU A 140 27.28 -15.93 -14.97
C LEU A 140 27.62 -16.99 -16.02
N VAL A 141 27.43 -16.65 -17.29
CA VAL A 141 27.87 -17.47 -18.42
C VAL A 141 28.97 -16.73 -19.15
N GLN A 142 30.17 -17.32 -19.19
CA GLN A 142 31.37 -16.71 -19.80
C GLN A 142 31.65 -15.29 -19.28
N GLY A 143 31.42 -15.06 -17.98
CA GLY A 143 31.62 -13.75 -17.33
C GLY A 143 30.55 -12.70 -17.61
N LYS A 144 29.50 -13.04 -18.38
CA LYS A 144 28.34 -12.17 -18.61
C LYS A 144 27.21 -12.56 -17.69
N LEU A 145 26.59 -11.56 -17.08
CA LEU A 145 25.39 -11.75 -16.28
C LEU A 145 24.24 -12.18 -17.19
N VAL A 146 23.58 -13.27 -16.82
CA VAL A 146 22.38 -13.79 -17.50
C VAL A 146 21.34 -14.17 -16.46
N PHE A 147 20.10 -14.36 -16.89
CA PHE A 147 19.04 -14.89 -16.03
C PHE A 147 18.79 -16.36 -16.39
N SER A 148 18.67 -17.21 -15.38
CA SER A 148 18.33 -18.61 -15.61
C SER A 148 16.94 -18.73 -16.27
N PRO A 149 16.67 -19.82 -17.00
CA PRO A 149 15.30 -20.17 -17.37
C PRO A 149 14.39 -20.22 -16.14
N ALA A 150 13.13 -19.82 -16.30
CA ALA A 150 12.13 -19.90 -15.23
C ALA A 150 11.72 -21.36 -14.98
N LYS A 151 11.65 -21.74 -13.71
CA LYS A 151 11.07 -23.03 -13.31
C LYS A 151 9.54 -23.00 -13.48
N PRO A 152 8.88 -24.13 -13.79
CA PRO A 152 7.42 -24.17 -13.81
C PRO A 152 6.84 -24.00 -12.40
N PHE A 153 5.67 -23.39 -12.29
CA PHE A 153 4.90 -23.27 -11.03
C PHE A 153 3.43 -23.63 -11.26
N GLU A 154 2.79 -24.13 -10.20
CA GLU A 154 1.35 -24.47 -10.15
C GLU A 154 0.52 -23.39 -9.46
N SER A 155 1.15 -22.61 -8.59
CA SER A 155 0.53 -21.53 -7.86
C SER A 155 1.60 -20.57 -7.36
N MET A 156 1.33 -19.27 -7.41
CA MET A 156 2.25 -18.27 -6.88
C MET A 156 1.49 -17.13 -6.19
N PRO A 157 1.77 -16.82 -4.90
CA PRO A 157 1.06 -15.77 -4.20
C PRO A 157 1.37 -14.40 -4.81
N LEU A 158 0.35 -13.57 -5.03
CA LEU A 158 0.53 -12.22 -5.60
C LEU A 158 0.95 -11.22 -4.54
N ARG A 159 2.17 -11.38 -4.02
CA ARG A 159 2.70 -10.57 -2.91
C ARG A 159 3.91 -9.73 -3.29
N TRP A 160 4.09 -8.64 -2.54
CA TRP A 160 5.15 -7.65 -2.78
C TRP A 160 6.56 -8.22 -2.65
N GLU A 161 6.77 -9.26 -1.85
CA GLU A 161 8.06 -9.96 -1.74
C GLU A 161 8.55 -10.56 -3.05
N LEU A 162 7.60 -10.95 -3.90
CA LEU A 162 7.88 -11.55 -5.20
C LEU A 162 7.94 -10.51 -6.31
N ALA A 163 7.60 -9.24 -6.03
CA ALA A 163 7.74 -8.14 -6.97
C ALA A 163 9.14 -7.51 -6.90
N TYR A 164 9.51 -6.75 -7.93
CA TYR A 164 10.81 -6.08 -7.97
C TYR A 164 11.05 -5.19 -6.73
N GLY A 165 12.25 -5.25 -6.16
CA GLY A 165 12.65 -4.43 -5.03
C GLY A 165 13.53 -5.17 -4.03
N GLY A 166 13.34 -4.87 -2.75
CA GLY A 166 14.11 -5.47 -1.66
C GLY A 166 15.32 -4.63 -1.25
N GLU A 167 16.25 -5.26 -0.53
CA GLU A 167 17.52 -4.66 -0.13
C GLU A 167 18.70 -5.56 -0.47
N ASP A 168 19.83 -4.95 -0.84
CA ASP A 168 21.05 -5.69 -1.13
C ASP A 168 21.81 -6.00 0.18
N GLN A 169 21.59 -7.21 0.71
CA GLN A 169 22.26 -7.67 1.94
C GLN A 169 23.79 -7.75 1.81
N ILE A 170 24.31 -8.04 0.62
CA ILE A 170 25.75 -8.15 0.38
C ILE A 170 26.37 -6.76 0.45
N PHE A 171 25.79 -5.80 -0.28
CA PHE A 171 26.20 -4.40 -0.25
C PHE A 171 26.13 -3.82 1.18
N LYS A 172 25.03 -4.09 1.91
CA LYS A 172 24.86 -3.64 3.29
C LYS A 172 25.90 -4.23 4.25
N ALA A 173 26.23 -5.52 4.09
CA ALA A 173 27.27 -6.17 4.86
C ALA A 173 28.66 -5.60 4.55
N ASP A 174 28.97 -5.36 3.26
CA ASP A 174 30.24 -4.75 2.86
C ASP A 174 30.38 -3.33 3.40
N LEU A 175 29.35 -2.48 3.25
CA LEU A 175 29.31 -1.14 3.83
C LEU A 175 29.54 -1.18 5.36
N GLY A 176 28.88 -2.11 6.06
CA GLY A 176 29.08 -2.32 7.50
C GLY A 176 30.52 -2.71 7.84
N ASN A 177 31.13 -3.60 7.07
CA ASN A 177 32.53 -4.02 7.25
C ASN A 177 33.51 -2.87 6.97
N GLN A 178 33.27 -2.06 5.94
CA GLN A 178 34.09 -0.89 5.62
C GLN A 178 34.06 0.12 6.77
N ILE A 179 32.88 0.44 7.29
CA ILE A 179 32.71 1.33 8.44
C ILE A 179 33.42 0.76 9.68
N ALA A 180 33.30 -0.55 9.93
CA ALA A 180 33.91 -1.20 11.09
C ALA A 180 35.45 -1.17 11.09
N LYS A 181 36.10 -1.15 9.92
CA LYS A 181 37.57 -1.03 9.80
C LYS A 181 38.13 0.27 10.39
N HIS A 182 37.29 1.30 10.54
CA HIS A 182 37.68 2.60 11.09
C HIS A 182 37.35 2.75 12.59
N MET A 183 36.90 1.69 13.26
CA MET A 183 36.51 1.73 14.67
C MET A 183 37.31 0.74 15.52
N ASN A 184 37.66 1.17 16.73
CA ASN A 184 38.17 0.25 17.76
C ASN A 184 37.04 -0.50 18.48
N SER A 185 37.41 -1.51 19.28
CA SER A 185 36.45 -2.37 20.00
C SER A 185 35.51 -1.60 20.94
N GLU A 186 35.96 -0.50 21.55
CA GLU A 186 35.13 0.32 22.43
C GLU A 186 34.10 1.15 21.64
N GLN A 187 34.53 1.73 20.51
CA GLN A 187 33.65 2.49 19.62
C GLN A 187 32.58 1.59 19.01
N LEU A 188 32.96 0.44 18.47
CA LEU A 188 32.03 -0.56 17.95
C LEU A 188 31.01 -0.96 19.00
N ARG A 189 31.45 -1.22 20.24
CA ARG A 189 30.57 -1.58 21.35
C ARG A 189 29.56 -0.47 21.68
N LYS A 190 29.99 0.79 21.71
CA LYS A 190 29.11 1.94 22.01
C LYS A 190 28.08 2.18 20.91
N THR A 191 28.44 1.96 19.66
CA THR A 191 27.55 2.18 18.50
C THR A 191 26.72 0.95 18.14
N PHE A 192 27.07 -0.25 18.62
CA PHE A 192 26.46 -1.52 18.21
C PHE A 192 24.93 -1.54 18.34
N ALA A 193 24.38 -1.03 19.44
CA ALA A 193 22.93 -0.99 19.66
C ALA A 193 22.23 -0.11 18.62
N PHE A 194 22.77 1.07 18.34
CA PHE A 194 22.27 1.98 17.31
C PHE A 194 22.47 1.41 15.90
N ALA A 195 23.62 0.79 15.63
CA ALA A 195 23.93 0.14 14.36
C ALA A 195 23.02 -1.08 14.09
N GLN A 196 22.56 -1.79 15.13
CA GLN A 196 21.55 -2.82 14.99
C GLN A 196 20.18 -2.25 14.59
N ASP A 197 19.80 -1.09 15.11
CA ASP A 197 18.55 -0.43 14.71
C ASP A 197 18.64 0.14 13.28
N LEU A 198 19.84 0.45 12.77
CA LEU A 198 20.11 0.74 11.35
C LEU A 198 20.02 -0.50 10.44
N LYS A 199 19.84 -1.72 10.97
CA LYS A 199 19.56 -2.90 10.13
C LYS A 199 18.15 -2.87 9.52
N LYS A 200 17.29 -1.94 9.91
CA LYS A 200 16.00 -1.74 9.23
C LYS A 200 16.24 -1.39 7.74
N PRO A 201 15.29 -1.67 6.83
CA PRO A 201 15.41 -1.26 5.44
C PRO A 201 15.45 0.28 5.31
N ILE A 202 16.62 0.82 4.95
CA ILE A 202 16.87 2.26 4.80
C ILE A 202 16.93 2.61 3.31
N PRO A 203 15.99 3.41 2.77
CA PRO A 203 16.11 3.95 1.43
C PRO A 203 17.32 4.89 1.31
N PRO A 204 18.06 4.88 0.19
CA PRO A 204 17.85 4.07 -1.01
C PRO A 204 18.63 2.73 -1.04
N ILE A 205 19.21 2.29 0.08
CA ILE A 205 19.86 0.95 0.19
C ILE A 205 18.81 -0.16 0.06
N ALA A 206 17.64 0.05 0.65
CA ALA A 206 16.42 -0.66 0.31
C ALA A 206 15.70 0.07 -0.82
N TYR A 207 15.12 -0.68 -1.76
CA TYR A 207 14.46 -0.10 -2.92
C TYR A 207 13.26 0.78 -2.48
N PRO A 208 13.24 2.08 -2.81
CA PRO A 208 12.26 3.00 -2.23
C PRO A 208 10.79 2.63 -2.53
N ARG A 209 10.52 2.01 -3.68
CA ARG A 209 9.17 1.66 -4.15
C ARG A 209 8.61 0.36 -3.56
N ASN A 210 9.48 -0.54 -3.11
CA ASN A 210 9.12 -1.85 -2.54
C ASN A 210 10.30 -2.40 -1.75
N ARG A 211 10.29 -2.24 -0.42
CA ARG A 211 11.46 -2.57 0.42
C ARG A 211 11.57 -4.06 0.75
N VAL A 212 10.50 -4.81 0.57
CA VAL A 212 10.41 -6.25 0.91
C VAL A 212 10.55 -7.17 -0.31
N GLY A 213 10.60 -6.58 -1.52
CA GLY A 213 10.69 -7.30 -2.79
C GLY A 213 11.99 -8.05 -3.05
N SER A 214 12.16 -8.45 -4.30
CA SER A 214 13.31 -9.21 -4.80
C SER A 214 13.96 -8.57 -6.03
N GLY A 215 15.27 -8.75 -6.18
CA GLY A 215 16.02 -8.36 -7.38
C GLY A 215 16.70 -6.99 -7.35
N TYR A 216 16.56 -6.17 -6.30
CA TYR A 216 17.34 -4.94 -6.17
C TYR A 216 18.79 -5.24 -5.78
N CYS A 217 19.72 -5.02 -6.70
CA CYS A 217 21.14 -5.33 -6.56
C CYS A 217 21.98 -4.05 -6.67
N LEU A 218 22.76 -3.74 -5.62
CA LEU A 218 23.66 -2.59 -5.54
C LEU A 218 25.14 -2.98 -5.65
N THR A 219 25.49 -4.25 -5.38
CA THR A 219 26.86 -4.72 -5.54
C THR A 219 27.30 -4.59 -7.01
N THR A 220 28.47 -3.98 -7.21
CA THR A 220 29.08 -3.82 -8.54
C THR A 220 29.96 -5.01 -8.94
N ASP A 221 30.23 -5.93 -8.02
CA ASP A 221 30.89 -7.19 -8.32
C ASP A 221 29.89 -8.18 -8.91
N VAL A 222 30.00 -8.42 -10.22
CA VAL A 222 29.14 -9.35 -10.97
C VAL A 222 29.18 -10.77 -10.42
N LYS A 223 30.27 -11.20 -9.76
CA LYS A 223 30.37 -12.52 -9.13
C LYS A 223 29.53 -12.60 -7.87
N LEU A 224 29.42 -11.50 -7.13
CA LEU A 224 28.54 -11.40 -5.95
C LEU A 224 27.07 -11.20 -6.36
N ALA A 225 26.82 -10.69 -7.56
CA ALA A 225 25.48 -10.58 -8.13
C ALA A 225 24.91 -11.94 -8.58
N ALA A 226 25.77 -12.90 -8.95
CA ALA A 226 25.39 -14.24 -9.36
C ALA A 226 24.76 -15.05 -8.21
N GLY A 227 23.82 -15.94 -8.54
CA GLY A 227 23.09 -16.80 -7.60
C GLY A 227 21.92 -16.12 -6.88
N ARG A 228 21.70 -14.82 -7.10
CA ARG A 228 20.61 -14.07 -6.45
C ARG A 228 19.27 -14.36 -7.11
N ALA A 229 18.24 -14.51 -6.29
CA ALA A 229 16.87 -14.65 -6.78
C ALA A 229 16.41 -13.38 -7.53
N LEU A 230 15.60 -13.59 -8.56
CA LEU A 230 14.96 -12.54 -9.35
C LEU A 230 13.50 -12.34 -8.88
N PRO A 231 12.85 -11.20 -9.18
CA PRO A 231 11.42 -11.07 -8.96
C PRO A 231 10.65 -12.07 -9.83
N ASN A 232 9.51 -12.49 -9.30
CA ASN A 232 8.56 -13.32 -10.01
C ASN A 232 7.38 -12.50 -10.56
N ILE A 233 7.07 -11.34 -9.98
CA ILE A 233 5.95 -10.50 -10.39
C ILE A 233 6.50 -9.20 -10.98
N GLU A 234 6.31 -9.01 -12.28
CA GLU A 234 6.90 -7.89 -13.00
C GLU A 234 5.87 -7.17 -13.87
N ARG A 235 6.07 -5.87 -14.09
CA ARG A 235 5.23 -5.12 -15.04
C ARG A 235 5.54 -5.60 -16.45
N VAL A 236 4.49 -5.88 -17.22
CA VAL A 236 4.60 -6.35 -18.61
C VAL A 236 5.53 -5.48 -19.46
N ASN A 237 5.45 -4.16 -19.28
CA ASN A 237 6.19 -3.18 -20.08
C ASN A 237 7.43 -2.59 -19.36
N ASP A 238 7.86 -3.15 -18.23
CA ASP A 238 8.99 -2.65 -17.45
C ASP A 238 9.63 -3.78 -16.63
N ARG A 239 10.01 -4.86 -17.31
CA ARG A 239 10.66 -6.01 -16.69
C ARG A 239 12.14 -5.73 -16.41
N LEU A 240 12.66 -6.40 -15.39
CA LEU A 240 14.06 -6.50 -15.08
C LEU A 240 14.77 -7.28 -16.20
N THR A 241 15.92 -6.78 -16.61
CA THR A 241 16.80 -7.43 -17.60
C THR A 241 18.20 -7.57 -17.00
N PRO A 242 19.06 -8.47 -17.53
CA PRO A 242 20.43 -8.58 -17.06
C PRO A 242 21.19 -7.25 -17.09
N GLU A 243 20.97 -6.41 -18.12
CA GLU A 243 21.62 -5.12 -18.30
C GLU A 243 21.20 -4.09 -17.24
N ARG A 244 20.00 -4.25 -16.66
CA ARG A 244 19.44 -3.37 -15.62
C ARG A 244 19.62 -3.95 -14.20
N PHE A 245 20.10 -5.18 -14.05
CA PHE A 245 20.11 -5.89 -12.77
C PHE A 245 20.89 -5.15 -11.69
N ILE A 246 22.10 -4.66 -12.04
CA ILE A 246 22.96 -3.94 -11.11
C ILE A 246 22.62 -2.45 -11.17
N CYS A 247 22.12 -1.91 -10.06
CA CYS A 247 21.96 -0.50 -9.81
C CYS A 247 23.24 0.02 -9.12
N SER A 248 24.20 0.50 -9.90
CA SER A 248 25.52 0.88 -9.37
C SER A 248 25.52 2.13 -8.47
N ASP A 249 24.45 2.94 -8.54
CA ASP A 249 24.28 4.15 -7.73
C ASP A 249 22.89 4.11 -7.08
N PRO A 250 22.80 4.00 -5.74
CA PRO A 250 21.52 3.92 -5.07
C PRO A 250 20.69 5.20 -5.23
N ALA A 251 21.25 6.37 -5.57
CA ALA A 251 20.47 7.57 -5.86
C ALA A 251 19.69 7.49 -7.20
N ARG A 252 20.07 6.56 -8.08
CA ARG A 252 19.44 6.30 -9.40
C ARG A 252 18.41 5.18 -9.39
N TRP A 253 17.92 4.79 -8.21
CA TRP A 253 16.87 3.78 -8.04
C TRP A 253 15.64 4.04 -8.93
N HIS A 254 15.36 5.31 -9.28
CA HIS A 254 14.20 5.66 -10.09
C HIS A 254 14.24 5.08 -11.51
N GLN A 255 15.43 4.79 -12.04
CA GLN A 255 15.67 4.19 -13.35
C GLN A 255 15.40 2.67 -13.38
N GLN A 256 15.32 2.06 -12.19
CA GLN A 256 15.04 0.64 -12.03
C GLN A 256 13.54 0.33 -12.21
N PRO A 257 13.18 -0.92 -12.54
CA PRO A 257 11.80 -1.33 -12.80
C PRO A 257 10.78 -0.82 -11.79
N LEU A 258 9.65 -0.29 -12.27
CA LEU A 258 8.51 -0.02 -11.40
C LEU A 258 7.91 -1.34 -10.88
N PRO A 259 7.80 -1.55 -9.57
CA PRO A 259 7.18 -2.76 -9.05
C PRO A 259 5.68 -2.74 -9.32
N ILE A 260 5.08 -3.92 -9.31
CA ILE A 260 3.65 -4.12 -9.44
C ILE A 260 3.19 -5.11 -8.37
N GLY A 261 2.07 -4.77 -7.74
CA GLY A 261 1.43 -5.58 -6.70
C GLY A 261 -0.08 -5.54 -6.84
N PHE A 262 -0.75 -6.34 -6.03
CA PHE A 262 -2.20 -6.46 -5.97
C PHE A 262 -2.73 -6.27 -4.54
N ASP A 263 -1.94 -6.63 -3.51
CA ASP A 263 -2.26 -6.41 -2.09
C ASP A 263 -1.84 -5.00 -1.61
N PHE A 264 -2.09 -4.67 -0.34
CA PHE A 264 -1.84 -3.34 0.23
C PHE A 264 -0.41 -2.82 0.01
N MET A 265 -0.31 -1.58 -0.46
CA MET A 265 0.96 -0.83 -0.55
C MET A 265 1.27 -0.16 0.79
N SER A 266 2.50 -0.25 1.27
CA SER A 266 2.89 0.34 2.56
C SER A 266 2.94 1.87 2.49
N VAL A 267 2.53 2.56 3.56
CA VAL A 267 2.72 4.02 3.67
C VAL A 267 4.20 4.42 3.68
N PHE A 268 5.08 3.47 4.02
CA PHE A 268 6.53 3.65 4.02
C PHE A 268 7.19 3.39 2.66
N GLU A 269 6.41 3.16 1.60
CA GLU A 269 6.92 2.99 0.24
C GLU A 269 6.67 4.26 -0.59
N PHE A 270 7.63 4.60 -1.43
CA PHE A 270 7.48 5.65 -2.42
C PHE A 270 6.39 5.26 -3.44
N PRO A 271 5.48 6.16 -3.85
CA PRO A 271 5.48 7.62 -3.64
C PRO A 271 4.77 8.08 -2.36
N ARG A 272 4.24 7.17 -1.54
CA ARG A 272 3.49 7.54 -0.32
C ARG A 272 4.37 8.25 0.72
N THR A 273 5.65 7.89 0.82
CA THR A 273 6.58 8.64 1.69
C THR A 273 6.72 10.08 1.25
N ALA A 274 6.81 10.36 -0.05
CA ALA A 274 6.89 11.72 -0.57
C ALA A 274 5.56 12.49 -0.40
N MET A 275 4.41 11.81 -0.53
CA MET A 275 3.08 12.37 -0.19
C MET A 275 2.95 12.75 1.29
N MET A 276 3.70 12.09 2.17
CA MET A 276 3.81 12.42 3.59
C MET A 276 4.84 13.54 3.86
N GLY A 277 5.57 14.00 2.83
CA GLY A 277 6.67 14.95 2.96
C GLY A 277 7.99 14.30 3.40
N LEU A 278 8.20 13.02 3.13
CA LEU A 278 9.46 12.29 3.39
C LEU A 278 9.97 11.64 2.10
N PRO A 279 10.34 12.42 1.07
CA PRO A 279 10.88 11.85 -0.16
C PRO A 279 12.21 11.12 0.10
N PRO A 280 12.49 10.01 -0.59
CA PRO A 280 13.80 9.37 -0.54
C PRO A 280 14.85 10.22 -1.27
N ILE A 281 16.14 9.93 -1.03
CA ILE A 281 17.24 10.47 -1.83
C ILE A 281 17.02 10.04 -3.30
N CYS A 282 17.11 10.99 -4.23
CA CYS A 282 16.91 10.78 -5.66
C CYS A 282 17.75 11.79 -6.43
N ASP A 283 18.47 11.37 -7.48
CA ASP A 283 19.27 12.26 -8.33
C ASP A 283 18.46 12.94 -9.46
N ALA A 284 17.13 12.76 -9.46
CA ALA A 284 16.21 13.37 -10.42
C ALA A 284 15.04 14.10 -9.72
N PRO A 285 14.47 15.14 -10.35
CA PRO A 285 13.25 15.80 -9.87
C PRO A 285 12.09 14.81 -9.71
N LEU A 286 11.35 14.90 -8.61
CA LEU A 286 10.27 13.94 -8.32
C LEU A 286 9.14 13.94 -9.35
N ASP A 287 8.91 15.08 -10.01
CA ASP A 287 7.88 15.24 -11.04
C ASP A 287 8.28 14.69 -12.42
N SER A 288 9.56 14.35 -12.64
CA SER A 288 9.99 13.67 -13.87
C SER A 288 9.95 12.15 -13.78
N LEU A 289 9.61 11.60 -12.61
CA LEU A 289 9.66 10.16 -12.35
C LEU A 289 8.50 9.41 -13.04
N ALA A 290 8.68 8.10 -13.19
CA ALA A 290 7.73 7.22 -13.87
C ALA A 290 6.32 7.24 -13.23
N GLU A 291 6.22 7.50 -11.93
CA GLU A 291 4.96 7.66 -11.22
C GLU A 291 4.11 8.81 -11.79
N VAL A 292 4.74 9.93 -12.13
CA VAL A 292 4.07 11.11 -12.69
C VAL A 292 3.91 10.97 -14.19
N THR A 293 4.99 10.61 -14.90
CA THR A 293 4.96 10.53 -16.38
C THR A 293 4.05 9.42 -16.90
N ARG A 294 3.76 8.37 -16.10
CA ARG A 294 2.75 7.34 -16.42
C ARG A 294 1.37 7.63 -15.82
N GLY A 295 1.17 8.79 -15.18
CA GLY A 295 -0.13 9.24 -14.67
C GLY A 295 -0.65 8.52 -13.42
N PHE A 296 0.21 7.82 -12.67
CA PHE A 296 -0.23 7.14 -11.43
C PHE A 296 -0.42 8.10 -10.26
N VAL A 297 0.31 9.22 -10.26
CA VAL A 297 0.18 10.30 -9.27
C VAL A 297 0.31 11.65 -10.01
N PRO A 298 -0.31 12.73 -9.52
CA PRO A 298 -0.17 14.04 -10.12
C PRO A 298 1.24 14.62 -9.88
N ALA A 299 1.66 15.57 -10.72
CA ALA A 299 2.81 16.42 -10.41
C ALA A 299 2.57 17.21 -9.11
N GLY A 300 3.64 17.56 -8.38
CA GLY A 300 3.55 18.27 -7.11
C GLY A 300 3.00 17.43 -5.95
N TYR A 301 2.97 16.09 -6.09
CA TYR A 301 2.52 15.18 -5.03
C TYR A 301 3.40 15.22 -3.77
N CYS A 302 4.64 15.69 -3.88
CA CYS A 302 5.54 15.96 -2.77
C CYS A 302 5.55 17.46 -2.46
N LYS A 303 4.83 17.89 -1.43
CA LYS A 303 4.65 19.31 -1.11
C LYS A 303 5.80 19.94 -0.31
N GLY A 304 6.76 19.14 0.15
CA GLY A 304 7.91 19.62 0.93
C GLY A 304 8.52 18.51 1.79
N ASN A 305 9.24 18.90 2.84
CA ASN A 305 9.82 17.96 3.80
C ASN A 305 9.22 18.18 5.21
N PHE A 306 8.49 17.17 5.69
CA PHE A 306 7.77 17.22 6.97
C PHE A 306 8.71 17.42 8.17
N LEU A 307 9.91 16.84 8.14
CA LEU A 307 10.86 16.91 9.25
C LEU A 307 11.60 18.23 9.34
N THR A 308 11.67 19.00 8.26
CA THR A 308 12.36 20.30 8.23
C THR A 308 11.41 21.49 8.21
N ALA A 309 10.11 21.25 8.04
CA ALA A 309 9.12 22.31 8.02
C ALA A 309 8.71 22.73 9.43
N GLU A 310 8.35 24.02 9.57
CA GLU A 310 7.73 24.56 10.76
C GLU A 310 6.46 23.78 11.13
N ARG A 311 6.23 23.57 12.43
CA ARG A 311 5.14 22.70 12.92
C ARG A 311 3.75 23.14 12.44
N ASN A 312 3.52 24.44 12.29
CA ASN A 312 2.26 24.99 11.80
C ASN A 312 2.04 24.73 10.30
N ALA A 313 3.10 24.55 9.50
CA ALA A 313 3.02 24.27 8.07
C ALA A 313 2.91 22.76 7.76
N GLN A 314 3.31 21.89 8.68
CA GLN A 314 3.32 20.42 8.51
C GLN A 314 1.99 19.82 7.99
N PRO A 315 0.80 20.21 8.49
CA PRO A 315 -0.45 19.66 7.97
C PRO A 315 -0.66 19.92 6.47
N GLY A 316 -0.25 21.09 5.99
CA GLY A 316 -0.37 21.47 4.58
C GLY A 316 0.52 20.67 3.63
N LEU A 317 1.58 20.04 4.16
CA LEU A 317 2.52 19.21 3.39
C LEU A 317 2.00 17.81 3.07
N ILE A 318 1.00 17.34 3.83
CA ILE A 318 0.42 16.03 3.59
C ILE A 318 -0.45 16.10 2.33
N HIS A 319 -0.12 15.28 1.34
CA HIS A 319 -0.89 15.18 0.12
C HIS A 319 -2.16 14.33 0.36
N PRO A 320 -3.35 14.74 -0.12
CA PRO A 320 -4.61 14.00 0.06
C PRO A 320 -4.55 12.52 -0.37
N LEU A 321 -3.78 12.21 -1.41
CA LEU A 321 -3.58 10.84 -1.90
C LEU A 321 -2.80 9.93 -0.94
N LEU A 322 -2.20 10.44 0.14
CA LEU A 322 -1.50 9.63 1.14
C LEU A 322 -2.42 8.55 1.74
N GLY A 323 -3.71 8.86 1.87
CA GLY A 323 -4.71 7.94 2.44
C GLY A 323 -5.07 6.75 1.54
N ARG A 324 -4.60 6.74 0.29
CA ARG A 324 -4.76 5.62 -0.64
C ARG A 324 -3.73 4.53 -0.38
N CYS A 325 -4.17 3.28 -0.27
CA CYS A 325 -3.36 2.11 0.06
C CYS A 325 -3.34 1.03 -1.03
N ALA A 326 -4.09 1.18 -2.12
CA ALA A 326 -3.94 0.30 -3.28
C ALA A 326 -2.61 0.52 -4.03
N PRO A 327 -2.08 -0.52 -4.70
CA PRO A 327 -0.95 -0.41 -5.63
C PRO A 327 -1.17 0.67 -6.71
N LEU A 328 -0.07 1.21 -7.23
CA LEU A 328 -0.13 2.13 -8.38
C LEU A 328 -0.68 1.39 -9.62
N GLY A 329 -1.82 1.88 -10.12
CA GLY A 329 -2.60 1.25 -11.19
C GLY A 329 -3.92 0.64 -10.74
N LEU A 330 -4.10 0.39 -9.44
CA LEU A 330 -5.35 -0.11 -8.84
C LEU A 330 -6.09 0.98 -8.04
N ARG A 331 -5.90 2.22 -8.46
CA ARG A 331 -6.51 3.41 -7.88
C ARG A 331 -7.43 4.02 -8.91
N SER A 332 -8.74 3.78 -8.79
CA SER A 332 -9.71 4.36 -9.71
C SER A 332 -10.27 5.68 -9.19
N GLU A 333 -11.03 6.35 -10.06
CA GLU A 333 -12.10 7.27 -9.63
C GLU A 333 -13.11 6.55 -8.72
N THR A 334 -14.01 7.31 -8.12
CA THR A 334 -15.02 6.75 -7.21
C THR A 334 -15.95 5.80 -7.96
N LEU A 335 -15.90 4.52 -7.60
CA LEU A 335 -16.83 3.50 -8.06
C LEU A 335 -18.21 3.71 -7.42
N LEU A 336 -19.26 3.41 -8.18
CA LEU A 336 -20.66 3.52 -7.77
C LEU A 336 -21.12 2.31 -6.96
N GLY A 337 -20.40 1.20 -7.04
CA GLY A 337 -20.70 -0.05 -6.34
C GLY A 337 -21.56 -1.01 -7.16
N ASP A 338 -21.79 -0.74 -8.45
CA ASP A 338 -22.50 -1.60 -9.39
C ASP A 338 -21.62 -2.26 -10.46
N GLU A 339 -20.32 -1.97 -10.39
CA GLU A 339 -19.34 -2.45 -11.32
C GLU A 339 -19.11 -3.97 -11.24
N THR A 340 -18.55 -4.50 -12.32
CA THR A 340 -17.99 -5.84 -12.36
C THR A 340 -16.48 -5.74 -12.46
N ILE A 341 -15.78 -6.35 -11.50
CA ILE A 341 -14.32 -6.42 -11.47
C ILE A 341 -13.92 -7.77 -12.03
N THR A 342 -13.12 -7.77 -13.11
CA THR A 342 -12.63 -9.01 -13.73
C THR A 342 -11.21 -9.29 -13.26
N LEU A 343 -11.00 -10.48 -12.69
CA LEU A 343 -9.70 -10.99 -12.27
C LEU A 343 -9.24 -12.05 -13.27
N THR A 344 -8.10 -11.82 -13.92
CA THR A 344 -7.54 -12.76 -14.91
C THR A 344 -6.41 -13.57 -14.30
N GLY A 345 -6.43 -14.89 -14.50
CA GLY A 345 -5.35 -15.80 -14.09
C GLY A 345 -5.23 -16.01 -12.56
N MET A 346 -6.25 -15.62 -11.79
CA MET A 346 -6.22 -15.61 -10.32
C MET A 346 -7.08 -16.70 -9.66
N HIS A 347 -7.78 -17.53 -10.45
CA HIS A 347 -8.73 -18.52 -9.95
C HIS A 347 -8.54 -19.87 -10.67
N PRO A 348 -8.56 -21.01 -9.96
CA PRO A 348 -8.23 -22.31 -10.55
C PRO A 348 -9.25 -22.79 -11.61
N ALA A 349 -10.54 -22.44 -11.45
CA ALA A 349 -11.59 -22.89 -12.36
C ALA A 349 -12.03 -21.83 -13.38
N HIS A 350 -11.55 -20.59 -13.26
CA HIS A 350 -12.01 -19.47 -14.08
C HIS A 350 -10.80 -18.66 -14.52
N GLU A 351 -10.46 -18.76 -15.81
CA GLU A 351 -9.40 -17.92 -16.40
C GLU A 351 -9.71 -16.43 -16.19
N GLN A 352 -10.99 -16.06 -16.34
CA GLN A 352 -11.53 -14.75 -16.00
C GLN A 352 -12.62 -14.88 -14.93
N LEU A 353 -12.30 -14.49 -13.70
CA LEU A 353 -13.24 -14.47 -12.59
C LEU A 353 -13.92 -13.08 -12.53
N ALA A 354 -15.22 -13.03 -12.79
CA ALA A 354 -16.03 -11.82 -12.62
C ALA A 354 -16.58 -11.70 -11.19
N VAL A 355 -16.20 -10.63 -10.49
CA VAL A 355 -16.71 -10.24 -9.16
C VAL A 355 -17.68 -9.08 -9.35
N VAL A 356 -18.98 -9.33 -9.16
CA VAL A 356 -20.03 -8.32 -9.39
C VAL A 356 -20.37 -7.64 -8.05
N LEU A 357 -20.19 -6.33 -7.98
CA LEU A 357 -20.46 -5.54 -6.77
C LEU A 357 -21.97 -5.49 -6.42
N PRO A 358 -22.35 -5.22 -5.15
CA PRO A 358 -23.72 -5.44 -4.67
C PRO A 358 -24.76 -4.43 -5.20
N ARG A 359 -24.35 -3.37 -5.91
CA ARG A 359 -25.17 -2.21 -6.31
C ARG A 359 -25.81 -1.49 -5.13
N GLN A 360 -25.00 -1.19 -4.12
CA GLN A 360 -25.43 -0.56 -2.88
C GLN A 360 -24.79 0.80 -2.68
N ARG A 361 -25.63 1.77 -2.28
CA ARG A 361 -25.20 3.06 -1.75
C ARG A 361 -25.43 3.07 -0.25
N VAL A 362 -24.55 3.75 0.50
CA VAL A 362 -24.69 3.86 1.97
C VAL A 362 -25.08 5.28 2.32
N GLN A 363 -26.20 5.42 3.03
CA GLN A 363 -26.60 6.67 3.67
C GLN A 363 -26.32 6.59 5.17
N PHE A 364 -25.72 7.64 5.71
CA PHE A 364 -25.39 7.82 7.11
C PHE A 364 -26.27 8.92 7.71
N SER A 365 -26.69 8.71 8.95
CA SER A 365 -27.28 9.70 9.83
C SER A 365 -26.32 9.91 11.01
N ILE A 366 -25.59 11.02 10.99
CA ILE A 366 -24.42 11.27 11.84
C ILE A 366 -24.80 12.32 12.88
N PRO A 367 -24.84 12.00 14.19
CA PRO A 367 -25.10 13.00 15.22
C PRO A 367 -23.86 13.87 15.38
N VAL A 368 -23.99 15.16 15.05
CA VAL A 368 -22.95 16.15 15.28
C VAL A 368 -23.54 17.22 16.17
N ARG A 369 -23.17 17.17 17.46
CA ARG A 369 -23.75 18.00 18.53
C ARG A 369 -25.27 17.74 18.66
N GLU A 370 -26.09 18.78 18.60
CA GLU A 370 -27.55 18.72 18.77
C GLU A 370 -28.30 18.43 17.46
N LYS A 371 -27.60 18.10 16.37
CA LYS A 371 -28.19 17.87 15.05
C LYS A 371 -27.73 16.55 14.45
N PHE A 372 -28.53 16.01 13.54
CA PHE A 372 -28.15 14.92 12.66
C PHE A 372 -27.79 15.46 11.28
N ILE A 373 -26.69 14.98 10.73
CA ILE A 373 -26.25 15.23 9.37
C ILE A 373 -26.52 13.98 8.55
N GLU A 374 -27.32 14.11 7.51
CA GLU A 374 -27.52 13.05 6.52
C GLU A 374 -26.46 13.17 5.43
N ALA A 375 -25.71 12.10 5.19
CA ALA A 375 -24.64 12.09 4.20
C ALA A 375 -24.58 10.74 3.47
N PHE A 376 -24.28 10.78 2.17
CA PHE A 376 -23.92 9.58 1.43
C PHE A 376 -22.42 9.29 1.60
N GLY A 377 -22.08 8.01 1.71
CA GLY A 377 -20.69 7.58 1.72
C GLY A 377 -20.16 7.31 0.31
N ASP A 378 -18.95 7.77 0.06
CA ASP A 378 -18.19 7.40 -1.14
C ASP A 378 -17.58 6.00 -0.95
N LEU A 379 -17.67 5.13 -1.96
CA LEU A 379 -17.01 3.83 -1.93
C LEU A 379 -15.49 4.03 -2.05
N ALA A 380 -14.78 3.95 -0.93
CA ALA A 380 -13.37 4.31 -0.85
C ALA A 380 -12.43 3.10 -1.02
N GLN A 381 -12.92 1.88 -0.75
CA GLN A 381 -12.13 0.66 -0.87
C GLN A 381 -12.99 -0.53 -1.32
N VAL A 382 -12.45 -1.30 -2.25
CA VAL A 382 -12.86 -2.66 -2.59
C VAL A 382 -11.69 -3.57 -2.28
N PHE A 383 -11.85 -4.49 -1.34
CA PHE A 383 -10.87 -5.54 -1.06
C PHE A 383 -11.45 -6.91 -1.40
N ILE A 384 -10.76 -7.66 -2.24
CA ILE A 384 -11.16 -8.99 -2.71
C ILE A 384 -10.14 -10.00 -2.20
N ASP A 385 -10.58 -10.94 -1.37
CA ASP A 385 -9.83 -12.15 -1.04
C ASP A 385 -10.37 -13.30 -1.89
N VAL A 386 -9.59 -13.69 -2.90
CA VAL A 386 -10.01 -14.65 -3.92
C VAL A 386 -10.12 -16.05 -3.34
N ASP A 387 -9.12 -16.47 -2.53
CA ASP A 387 -9.10 -17.82 -1.98
C ASP A 387 -10.21 -18.02 -0.94
N GLN A 388 -10.60 -16.96 -0.21
CA GLN A 388 -11.73 -17.02 0.74
C GLN A 388 -13.09 -16.71 0.10
N SER A 389 -13.14 -16.27 -1.16
CA SER A 389 -14.36 -15.78 -1.81
C SER A 389 -15.07 -14.67 -1.00
N LEU A 390 -14.27 -13.80 -0.36
CA LEU A 390 -14.73 -12.69 0.45
C LEU A 390 -14.46 -11.36 -0.23
N LEU A 391 -15.47 -10.49 -0.19
CA LEU A 391 -15.40 -9.11 -0.62
C LEU A 391 -15.64 -8.21 0.58
N THR A 392 -14.77 -7.23 0.82
CA THR A 392 -15.04 -6.17 1.80
C THR A 392 -15.06 -4.82 1.12
N LEU A 393 -16.05 -4.01 1.47
CA LEU A 393 -16.26 -2.68 0.94
C LEU A 393 -16.19 -1.67 2.07
N ILE A 394 -15.51 -0.54 1.83
CA ILE A 394 -15.46 0.59 2.77
C ILE A 394 -16.11 1.81 2.15
N TRP A 395 -17.09 2.38 2.86
CA TRP A 395 -17.67 3.68 2.54
C TRP A 395 -17.22 4.74 3.54
N ILE A 396 -17.01 5.95 3.04
CA ILE A 396 -16.62 7.10 3.88
C ILE A 396 -17.58 8.25 3.62
N ALA A 397 -18.32 8.66 4.64
CA ALA A 397 -19.06 9.91 4.65
C ALA A 397 -18.20 11.01 5.29
N ARG A 398 -18.20 12.22 4.70
CA ARG A 398 -17.39 13.35 5.14
C ARG A 398 -18.26 14.57 5.34
N THR A 399 -18.05 15.28 6.44
CA THR A 399 -18.72 16.56 6.69
C THR A 399 -17.73 17.57 7.28
N PRO A 400 -17.71 18.82 6.81
CA PRO A 400 -16.89 19.85 7.42
C PRO A 400 -17.35 20.11 8.86
N LEU A 401 -16.38 20.35 9.74
CA LEU A 401 -16.60 20.73 11.12
C LEU A 401 -16.43 22.24 11.26
N GLN A 402 -17.48 22.91 11.75
CA GLN A 402 -17.41 24.35 12.03
C GLN A 402 -16.55 24.70 13.26
N ARG A 403 -16.39 23.75 14.20
CA ARG A 403 -15.45 23.87 15.33
C ARG A 403 -14.90 22.48 15.68
N ALA A 404 -13.74 22.44 16.32
CA ALA A 404 -13.13 21.21 16.81
C ALA A 404 -14.07 20.40 17.72
N LEU A 405 -13.90 19.08 17.69
CA LEU A 405 -14.57 18.14 18.60
C LEU A 405 -13.97 18.27 20.01
N GLN A 406 -14.81 18.08 21.03
CA GLN A 406 -14.37 17.93 22.42
C GLN A 406 -13.97 16.49 22.70
N PRO A 407 -13.13 16.22 23.72
CA PRO A 407 -12.82 14.86 24.14
C PRO A 407 -14.10 14.03 24.40
N GLY A 408 -14.20 12.86 23.77
CA GLY A 408 -15.35 11.96 23.88
C GLY A 408 -16.50 12.23 22.90
N ASP A 409 -16.44 13.31 22.10
CA ASP A 409 -17.43 13.54 21.05
C ASP A 409 -17.34 12.47 19.95
N ASP A 410 -16.14 12.00 19.62
CA ASP A 410 -15.90 10.92 18.67
C ASP A 410 -16.60 9.62 19.07
N ALA A 411 -16.55 9.24 20.35
CA ALA A 411 -17.26 8.09 20.88
C ALA A 411 -18.80 8.27 20.77
N LYS A 412 -19.32 9.44 21.14
CA LYS A 412 -20.75 9.75 21.02
C LYS A 412 -21.23 9.75 19.57
N ILE A 413 -20.43 10.31 18.66
CA ILE A 413 -20.70 10.29 17.21
C ILE A 413 -20.77 8.84 16.75
N LEU A 414 -19.77 8.04 17.11
CA LEU A 414 -19.68 6.64 16.72
C LEU A 414 -20.87 5.82 17.23
N GLU A 415 -21.25 5.96 18.50
CA GLU A 415 -22.38 5.26 19.11
C GLU A 415 -23.74 5.69 18.55
N GLY A 416 -23.92 6.98 18.27
CA GLY A 416 -25.19 7.52 17.79
C GLY A 416 -25.36 7.48 16.28
N THR A 417 -24.29 7.22 15.51
CA THR A 417 -24.36 7.13 14.05
C THR A 417 -25.19 5.94 13.61
N LYS A 418 -26.15 6.20 12.74
CA LYS A 418 -26.95 5.17 12.05
C LYS A 418 -26.60 5.14 10.58
N TRP A 419 -26.79 4.00 9.94
CA TRP A 419 -26.61 3.86 8.50
C TRP A 419 -27.60 2.87 7.91
N ARG A 420 -27.86 3.01 6.62
CA ARG A 420 -28.66 2.06 5.83
C ARG A 420 -28.06 1.90 4.43
N THR A 421 -28.18 0.69 3.89
CA THR A 421 -27.92 0.46 2.47
C THR A 421 -29.17 0.71 1.66
N LEU A 422 -29.02 1.42 0.55
CA LEU A 422 -30.04 1.59 -0.45
C LEU A 422 -29.63 0.76 -1.67
N ASP A 423 -30.49 -0.18 -2.06
CA ASP A 423 -30.36 -0.86 -3.34
C ASP A 423 -30.90 0.08 -4.42
N ASP A 424 -30.21 0.19 -5.55
CA ASP A 424 -30.72 0.94 -6.70
C ASP A 424 -31.93 0.19 -7.30
N SER A 425 -33.11 0.39 -6.72
CA SER A 425 -34.40 0.09 -7.35
C SER A 425 -34.76 1.24 -8.31
N GLY A 426 -33.97 1.43 -9.37
CA GLY A 426 -34.39 2.16 -10.57
C GLY A 426 -34.85 3.63 -10.43
N ALA A 427 -34.41 4.38 -9.41
CA ALA A 427 -34.72 5.81 -9.31
C ALA A 427 -33.42 6.62 -9.21
N GLY A 428 -32.81 6.90 -10.37
CA GLY A 428 -31.69 7.84 -10.45
C GLY A 428 -32.12 9.24 -9.97
N PRO A 429 -31.19 10.03 -9.40
CA PRO A 429 -31.47 11.43 -9.11
C PRO A 429 -31.70 12.16 -10.44
N GLN A 430 -32.88 12.74 -10.64
CA GLN A 430 -33.12 13.67 -11.75
C GLN A 430 -32.15 14.85 -11.57
N ALA A 431 -31.20 14.97 -12.49
CA ALA A 431 -30.43 16.19 -12.64
C ALA A 431 -31.38 17.30 -13.12
N GLY A 432 -31.79 18.19 -12.21
CA GLY A 432 -32.48 19.42 -12.57
C GLY A 432 -31.57 20.29 -13.45
N PRO A 433 -32.10 20.95 -14.50
CA PRO A 433 -31.27 21.73 -15.40
C PRO A 433 -30.66 22.92 -14.67
N MET A 434 -29.33 23.05 -14.71
CA MET A 434 -28.63 24.29 -14.36
C MET A 434 -29.03 25.37 -15.36
N SER A 435 -29.74 26.39 -14.89
CA SER A 435 -30.03 27.61 -15.63
C SER A 435 -28.72 28.37 -15.90
N SER A 436 -28.30 28.41 -17.16
CA SER A 436 -27.25 29.32 -17.63
C SER A 436 -27.78 30.75 -17.63
N GLY A 437 -27.35 31.55 -16.65
CA GLY A 437 -27.58 32.99 -16.64
C GLY A 437 -26.77 33.67 -17.76
N GLY A 438 -27.47 34.18 -18.77
CA GLY A 438 -26.88 34.99 -19.84
C GLY A 438 -26.42 36.36 -19.32
N ARG A 439 -25.19 36.75 -19.70
CA ARG A 439 -24.73 38.15 -19.65
C ARG A 439 -25.43 38.92 -20.77
N ALA A 440 -26.21 39.92 -20.40
CA ALA A 440 -26.62 40.99 -21.31
C ALA A 440 -25.50 42.04 -21.39
N ALA A 441 -25.18 42.44 -22.62
CA ALA A 441 -24.34 43.57 -22.92
C ALA A 441 -25.18 44.87 -22.88
N SER A 442 -24.67 45.87 -22.18
CA SER A 442 -24.81 47.31 -22.46
C SER A 442 -23.88 48.07 -21.53
#